data_AF-A0A5P2BLI5-F1
#
_entry.id   AF-A0A5P2BLI5-F1
#
_cell.length_a   1.000
_cell.length_b   1.000
_cell.length_c   1.000
_cell.angle_alpha   90.00
_cell.angle_beta   90.00
_cell.angle_gamma   90.00
#
_symmetry.space_group_name_H-M   'P 1'
#
loop_
_entity.id
_entity.type
_entity.pdbx_description
1 polymer ?
#
loop_
_entity_poly.entity_id
_entity_poly.type
_entity_poly.pdbx_seq_one_letter_code
_entity_poly.pdbx_strand_id
1 'polypeptide(L)'
;MTGTGAPPEVRRASHVTDDSDVFVELCANALSETGLHHVAQYRWGVFGYSADILDRLPEAQGGGYGGPGGKEQDVRRERFVRLGRQLHYVLGRMEHVLRSVDSGRLIRSVLQVGDGAVFHYYFRADDCLTGVSLGAGTVEAGDRAMAELVGAFRREIGLPLMNPGGFESETSLPVIGRTPLATAKEPHRVVEGEWGTTEPVLLEHCAEAVSPDALHYAGYVAPGTGRLSADVFNDPELSRFFGGSLTRDERRTRYTELGDRLHYVVARLNQSLRAVLPGRLSRVVLDVEEGALFYVHRPADHFLLGVTLDQSQVARADRRMNDLVHLMTTPDEERDAEPDGNR
;
A
#
# COMPACT_ATOMS: atom_id res chain seq x y z
N MET A 1 -23.96 -6.52 -20.22
CA MET A 1 -23.50 -6.34 -21.62
C MET A 1 -22.03 -6.69 -21.66
N THR A 2 -21.71 -7.89 -22.15
CA THR A 2 -20.34 -8.44 -22.20
C THR A 2 -19.59 -7.83 -23.38
N GLY A 3 -18.68 -6.90 -23.10
CA GLY A 3 -17.83 -6.28 -24.11
C GLY A 3 -16.94 -7.33 -24.78
N THR A 4 -17.04 -7.40 -26.10
CA THR A 4 -16.21 -8.18 -27.01
C THR A 4 -14.79 -7.59 -27.10
N GLY A 5 -13.96 -7.84 -26.09
CA GLY A 5 -12.51 -7.57 -26.12
C GLY A 5 -11.73 -8.85 -26.43
N ALA A 6 -10.55 -8.73 -27.07
CA ALA A 6 -9.62 -9.84 -27.25
C ALA A 6 -9.31 -10.50 -25.90
N PRO A 7 -9.17 -11.84 -25.76
CA PRO A 7 -8.94 -12.49 -24.47
C PRO A 7 -7.68 -11.97 -23.76
N PRO A 8 -7.58 -12.06 -22.42
CA PRO A 8 -6.36 -11.65 -21.72
C PRO A 8 -5.15 -12.41 -22.24
N GLU A 9 -4.02 -11.72 -22.39
CA GLU A 9 -2.75 -12.34 -22.75
C GLU A 9 -2.22 -13.11 -21.54
N VAL A 10 -1.86 -14.38 -21.74
CA VAL A 10 -1.36 -15.26 -20.67
C VAL A 10 0.04 -15.74 -20.99
N ARG A 11 0.94 -15.65 -20.00
CA ARG A 11 2.31 -16.18 -20.08
C ARG A 11 2.58 -17.16 -18.96
N ARG A 12 3.28 -18.24 -19.29
CA ARG A 12 3.68 -19.29 -18.34
C ARG A 12 5.18 -19.54 -18.44
N ALA A 13 5.82 -19.75 -17.31
CA ALA A 13 7.16 -20.30 -17.27
C ALA A 13 7.14 -21.78 -17.66
N SER A 14 8.28 -22.30 -18.13
CA SER A 14 8.39 -23.68 -18.64
C SER A 14 8.12 -24.77 -17.60
N HIS A 15 8.15 -24.45 -16.30
CA HIS A 15 7.91 -25.38 -15.21
C HIS A 15 6.46 -25.38 -14.70
N VAL A 16 5.61 -24.50 -15.23
CA VAL A 16 4.19 -24.43 -14.87
C VAL A 16 3.44 -25.52 -15.63
N THR A 17 2.74 -26.38 -14.90
CA THR A 17 1.89 -27.44 -15.42
C THR A 17 0.41 -27.02 -15.46
N ASP A 18 -0.43 -27.87 -16.05
CA ASP A 18 -1.88 -27.66 -16.14
C ASP A 18 -2.57 -27.65 -14.76
N ASP A 19 -1.89 -28.12 -13.71
CA ASP A 19 -2.37 -27.99 -12.31
C ASP A 19 -2.56 -26.52 -11.89
N SER A 20 -1.97 -25.58 -12.64
CA SER A 20 -2.10 -24.13 -12.40
C SER A 20 -3.24 -23.48 -13.18
N ASP A 21 -3.98 -24.22 -14.02
CA ASP A 21 -4.98 -23.65 -14.94
C ASP A 21 -6.06 -22.85 -14.21
N VAL A 22 -6.58 -23.38 -13.11
CA VAL A 22 -7.58 -22.69 -12.28
C VAL A 22 -7.04 -21.34 -11.77
N PHE A 23 -5.78 -21.30 -11.32
CA PHE A 23 -5.19 -20.06 -10.81
C PHE A 23 -4.88 -19.05 -11.91
N VAL A 24 -4.49 -19.52 -13.10
CA VAL A 24 -4.31 -18.67 -14.29
C VAL A 24 -5.65 -18.05 -14.71
N GLU A 25 -6.73 -18.84 -14.68
CA GLU A 25 -8.08 -18.35 -14.97
C GLU A 25 -8.54 -17.32 -13.94
N LEU A 26 -8.31 -17.57 -12.64
CA LEU A 26 -8.57 -16.58 -11.59
C LEU A 26 -7.83 -15.25 -11.86
N CYS A 27 -6.55 -15.32 -12.24
CA CYS A 27 -5.77 -14.13 -12.61
C CYS A 27 -6.38 -13.38 -13.81
N ALA A 28 -6.77 -14.10 -14.86
CA ALA A 28 -7.36 -13.51 -16.07
C ALA A 28 -8.72 -12.83 -15.77
N ASN A 29 -9.54 -13.43 -14.91
CA ASN A 29 -10.86 -12.93 -14.54
C ASN A 29 -10.81 -11.69 -13.62
N ALA A 30 -9.71 -11.47 -12.92
CA ALA A 30 -9.52 -10.31 -12.06
C ALA A 30 -9.18 -9.01 -12.84
N LEU A 31 -8.91 -9.10 -14.14
CA LEU A 31 -8.43 -7.97 -14.95
C LEU A 31 -9.59 -7.09 -15.44
N SER A 32 -9.38 -5.77 -15.44
CA SER A 32 -10.35 -4.77 -15.91
C SER A 32 -9.65 -3.51 -16.39
N GLU A 33 -10.18 -2.85 -17.43
CA GLU A 33 -9.68 -1.58 -17.98
C GLU A 33 -9.80 -0.40 -16.99
N THR A 34 -10.58 -0.56 -15.93
CA THR A 34 -10.79 0.47 -14.90
C THR A 34 -10.18 0.07 -13.55
N GLY A 35 -9.31 -0.94 -13.52
CA GLY A 35 -8.78 -1.50 -12.29
C GLY A 35 -7.42 -2.16 -12.51
N LEU A 36 -7.38 -3.48 -12.38
CA LEU A 36 -6.15 -4.27 -12.49
C LEU A 36 -5.84 -4.58 -13.95
N HIS A 37 -4.66 -4.19 -14.43
CA HIS A 37 -4.27 -4.33 -15.84
C HIS A 37 -3.32 -5.50 -16.11
N HIS A 38 -2.53 -5.86 -15.12
CA HIS A 38 -1.58 -6.97 -15.17
C HIS A 38 -1.49 -7.62 -13.81
N VAL A 39 -1.34 -8.94 -13.78
CA VAL A 39 -1.02 -9.70 -12.57
C VAL A 39 -0.06 -10.84 -12.89
N ALA A 40 0.89 -11.07 -11.99
CA ALA A 40 1.87 -12.16 -12.10
C ALA A 40 2.03 -12.88 -10.77
N GLN A 41 2.15 -14.21 -10.83
CA GLN A 41 2.42 -15.05 -9.67
C GLN A 41 3.91 -15.37 -9.55
N TYR A 42 4.38 -15.37 -8.30
CA TYR A 42 5.73 -15.72 -7.94
C TYR A 42 5.75 -16.68 -6.76
N ARG A 43 6.69 -17.62 -6.81
CA ARG A 43 7.01 -18.54 -5.73
C ARG A 43 8.49 -18.45 -5.41
N TRP A 44 8.85 -18.08 -4.18
CA TRP A 44 10.24 -17.81 -3.79
C TRP A 44 10.95 -16.82 -4.72
N GLY A 45 10.22 -15.83 -5.24
CA GLY A 45 10.71 -14.85 -6.22
C GLY A 45 10.95 -15.41 -7.63
N VAL A 46 10.58 -16.66 -7.90
CA VAL A 46 10.60 -17.26 -9.24
C VAL A 46 9.25 -17.01 -9.92
N PHE A 47 9.28 -16.50 -11.14
CA PHE A 47 8.09 -16.25 -11.94
C PHE A 47 7.40 -17.56 -12.33
N GLY A 48 6.11 -17.70 -12.03
CA GLY A 48 5.26 -18.80 -12.49
C GLY A 48 4.51 -18.42 -13.76
N TYR A 49 3.48 -17.60 -13.63
CA TYR A 49 2.63 -17.17 -14.73
C TYR A 49 2.15 -15.72 -14.57
N SER A 50 1.65 -15.13 -15.65
CA SER A 50 1.00 -13.82 -15.64
C SER A 50 -0.18 -13.76 -16.58
N ALA A 51 -1.12 -12.86 -16.29
CA ALA A 51 -2.18 -12.46 -17.19
C ALA A 51 -2.23 -10.93 -17.32
N ASP A 52 -2.56 -10.41 -18.49
CA ASP A 52 -2.75 -8.97 -18.70
C ASP A 52 -3.74 -8.62 -19.81
N ILE A 53 -4.17 -7.36 -19.82
CA ILE A 53 -5.03 -6.78 -20.86
C ILE A 53 -4.38 -5.57 -21.53
N LEU A 54 -3.04 -5.53 -21.57
CA LEU A 54 -2.32 -4.33 -22.00
C LEU A 54 -2.62 -3.92 -23.44
N ASP A 55 -2.91 -4.89 -24.31
CA ASP A 55 -3.29 -4.66 -25.71
C ASP A 55 -4.68 -4.02 -25.86
N ARG A 56 -5.49 -3.96 -24.78
CA ARG A 56 -6.80 -3.30 -24.76
C ARG A 56 -6.74 -1.86 -24.25
N LEU A 57 -5.65 -1.47 -23.59
CA LEU A 57 -5.58 -0.17 -22.93
C LEU A 57 -5.30 0.95 -23.94
N PRO A 58 -5.92 2.13 -23.77
CA PRO A 58 -5.55 3.32 -24.54
C PRO A 58 -4.07 3.65 -24.41
N GLU A 59 -3.43 4.11 -25.48
CA GLU A 59 -2.01 4.52 -25.50
C GLU A 59 -1.68 5.58 -24.42
N ALA A 60 -2.65 6.44 -24.07
CA ALA A 60 -2.51 7.47 -23.03
C ALA A 60 -2.37 6.90 -21.61
N GLN A 61 -3.02 5.77 -21.30
CA GLN A 61 -2.81 5.04 -20.03
C GLN A 61 -1.50 4.23 -20.06
N GLY A 62 -0.86 4.19 -21.23
CA GLY A 62 0.37 3.46 -21.51
C GLY A 62 1.66 4.23 -21.23
N GLY A 63 1.63 5.57 -21.17
CA GLY A 63 2.77 6.42 -20.80
C GLY A 63 3.98 6.33 -21.74
N GLY A 64 3.97 7.14 -22.81
CA GLY A 64 5.16 7.84 -23.33
C GLY A 64 6.13 7.13 -24.29
N TYR A 65 5.94 5.86 -24.63
CA TYR A 65 6.88 5.13 -25.50
C TYR A 65 6.27 4.57 -26.80
N GLY A 66 5.10 5.09 -27.20
CA GLY A 66 4.29 4.61 -28.32
C GLY A 66 5.04 4.54 -29.66
N GLY A 67 5.40 3.32 -30.06
CA GLY A 67 5.76 2.96 -31.42
C GLY A 67 4.84 1.86 -31.95
N PRO A 68 4.44 1.87 -33.24
CA PRO A 68 3.48 0.89 -33.75
C PRO A 68 4.05 -0.54 -33.74
N GLY A 69 3.28 -1.47 -33.18
CA GLY A 69 3.51 -2.92 -33.22
C GLY A 69 3.84 -3.51 -31.84
N GLY A 70 3.15 -4.58 -31.44
CA GLY A 70 3.12 -5.21 -30.09
C GLY A 70 4.46 -5.55 -29.39
N LYS A 71 5.61 -5.26 -30.00
CA LYS A 71 6.94 -5.32 -29.38
C LYS A 71 7.05 -4.47 -28.11
N GLU A 72 6.35 -3.34 -28.03
CA GLU A 72 6.39 -2.48 -26.84
C GLU A 72 5.67 -3.11 -25.64
N GLN A 73 4.51 -3.72 -25.87
CA GLN A 73 3.76 -4.42 -24.83
C GLN A 73 4.52 -5.64 -24.32
N ASP A 74 5.25 -6.35 -25.20
CA ASP A 74 6.15 -7.42 -24.80
C ASP A 74 7.28 -6.94 -23.88
N VAL A 75 7.91 -5.81 -24.23
CA VAL A 75 8.93 -5.17 -23.39
C VAL A 75 8.33 -4.76 -22.04
N ARG A 76 7.10 -4.24 -22.02
CA ARG A 76 6.40 -3.87 -20.79
C ARG A 76 6.11 -5.07 -19.90
N ARG A 77 5.61 -6.18 -20.47
CA ARG A 77 5.39 -7.45 -19.77
C ARG A 77 6.68 -7.95 -19.13
N GLU A 78 7.80 -7.93 -19.86
CA GLU A 78 9.10 -8.31 -19.31
C GLU A 78 9.54 -7.39 -18.16
N ARG A 79 9.26 -6.09 -18.24
CA ARG A 79 9.55 -5.14 -17.15
C ARG A 79 8.71 -5.45 -15.92
N PHE A 80 7.42 -5.74 -16.07
CA PHE A 80 6.55 -6.14 -14.96
C PHE A 80 7.00 -7.46 -14.33
N VAL A 81 7.38 -8.45 -15.14
CA VAL A 81 7.93 -9.71 -14.61
C VAL A 81 9.19 -9.47 -13.80
N ARG A 82 10.13 -8.66 -14.31
CA ARG A 82 11.35 -8.28 -13.60
C ARG A 82 11.05 -7.50 -12.31
N LEU A 83 10.07 -6.60 -12.35
CA LEU A 83 9.63 -5.83 -11.19
C LEU A 83 9.16 -6.72 -10.06
N GLY A 84 8.26 -7.67 -10.31
CA GLY A 84 7.74 -8.54 -9.25
C GLY A 84 8.83 -9.38 -8.59
N ARG A 85 9.83 -9.84 -9.35
CA ARG A 85 11.03 -10.50 -8.80
C ARG A 85 11.81 -9.57 -7.88
N GLN A 86 12.06 -8.34 -8.32
CA GLN A 86 12.78 -7.35 -7.52
C GLN A 86 12.02 -6.96 -6.25
N LEU A 87 10.70 -6.77 -6.34
CA LEU A 87 9.84 -6.44 -5.22
C LEU A 87 9.87 -7.53 -4.16
N HIS A 88 9.82 -8.81 -4.55
CA HIS A 88 9.94 -9.91 -3.60
C HIS A 88 11.18 -9.78 -2.69
N TYR A 89 12.35 -9.44 -3.24
CA TYR A 89 13.57 -9.24 -2.46
C TYR A 89 13.62 -7.93 -1.67
N VAL A 90 13.03 -6.85 -2.18
CA VAL A 90 13.02 -5.56 -1.47
C VAL A 90 12.03 -5.61 -0.31
N LEU A 91 10.83 -6.16 -0.53
CA LEU A 91 9.79 -6.30 0.48
C LEU A 91 10.14 -7.36 1.52
N GLY A 92 10.84 -8.43 1.16
CA GLY A 92 11.39 -9.37 2.16
C GLY A 92 12.36 -8.71 3.14
N ARG A 93 13.08 -7.66 2.73
CA ARG A 93 13.90 -6.85 3.65
C ARG A 93 13.06 -5.84 4.45
N MET A 94 11.99 -5.31 3.85
CA MET A 94 11.03 -4.47 4.58
C MET A 94 10.36 -5.26 5.71
N GLU A 95 9.99 -6.51 5.47
CA GLU A 95 9.43 -7.39 6.49
C GLU A 95 10.35 -7.49 7.71
N HIS A 96 11.66 -7.61 7.51
CA HIS A 96 12.61 -7.62 8.62
C HIS A 96 12.61 -6.32 9.43
N VAL A 97 12.42 -5.18 8.77
CA VAL A 97 12.29 -3.88 9.46
C VAL A 97 10.97 -3.81 10.23
N LEU A 98 9.87 -4.31 9.65
CA LEU A 98 8.54 -4.33 10.29
C LEU A 98 8.44 -5.29 11.47
N ARG A 99 9.28 -6.34 11.54
CA ARG A 99 9.33 -7.23 12.71
C ARG A 99 9.66 -6.52 14.01
N SER A 100 10.29 -5.34 13.96
CA SER A 100 10.63 -4.58 15.18
C SER A 100 9.41 -4.03 15.93
N VAL A 101 8.27 -3.87 15.25
CA VAL A 101 7.01 -3.35 15.83
C VAL A 101 6.01 -4.45 16.19
N ASP A 102 6.43 -5.71 16.13
CA ASP A 102 5.67 -6.90 16.57
C ASP A 102 4.20 -6.85 16.14
N SER A 103 3.98 -6.92 14.82
CA SER A 103 2.66 -6.74 14.18
C SER A 103 2.34 -7.85 13.17
N GLY A 104 3.06 -8.97 13.28
CA GLY A 104 2.97 -10.11 12.37
C GLY A 104 3.72 -9.92 11.05
N ARG A 105 3.41 -10.79 10.08
CA ARG A 105 4.06 -10.80 8.75
C ARG A 105 3.43 -9.80 7.80
N LEU A 106 4.22 -9.30 6.84
CA LEU A 106 3.71 -8.52 5.71
C LEU A 106 2.80 -9.41 4.84
N ILE A 107 1.56 -8.97 4.61
CA ILE A 107 0.57 -9.67 3.78
C ILE A 107 0.26 -8.92 2.48
N ARG A 108 0.37 -7.59 2.47
CA ARG A 108 0.10 -6.76 1.29
C ARG A 108 0.97 -5.50 1.26
N SER A 109 1.34 -5.07 0.07
CA SER A 109 1.91 -3.76 -0.20
C SER A 109 1.22 -3.07 -1.37
N VAL A 110 0.94 -1.78 -1.22
CA VAL A 110 0.47 -0.90 -2.29
C VAL A 110 1.46 0.22 -2.48
N LEU A 111 2.01 0.33 -3.69
CA LEU A 111 3.06 1.28 -4.04
C LEU A 111 2.53 2.20 -5.13
N GLN A 112 2.07 3.40 -4.76
CA GLN A 112 1.53 4.38 -5.72
C GLN A 112 2.65 5.20 -6.33
N VAL A 113 2.75 5.19 -7.66
CA VAL A 113 3.85 5.80 -8.42
C VAL A 113 3.28 6.61 -9.57
N GLY A 114 3.42 7.94 -9.49
CA GLY A 114 2.74 8.84 -10.43
C GLY A 114 1.23 8.56 -10.42
N ASP A 115 0.67 8.33 -11.61
CA ASP A 115 -0.74 7.98 -11.78
C ASP A 115 -1.00 6.47 -11.61
N GLY A 116 0.02 5.63 -11.48
CA GLY A 116 -0.15 4.18 -11.38
C GLY A 116 0.01 3.64 -9.97
N ALA A 117 -0.18 2.34 -9.84
CA ALA A 117 0.18 1.60 -8.63
C ALA A 117 0.70 0.21 -8.94
N VAL A 118 1.56 -0.28 -8.05
CA VAL A 118 2.00 -1.67 -8.00
C VAL A 118 1.55 -2.29 -6.71
N PHE A 119 0.92 -3.45 -6.82
CA PHE A 119 0.41 -4.23 -5.71
C PHE A 119 1.29 -5.45 -5.50
N HIS A 120 1.58 -5.80 -4.26
CA HIS A 120 2.29 -7.04 -3.93
C HIS A 120 1.59 -7.73 -2.77
N TYR A 121 1.00 -8.89 -3.02
CA TYR A 121 0.16 -9.58 -2.05
C TYR A 121 0.67 -11.00 -1.83
N TYR A 122 0.88 -11.36 -0.57
CA TYR A 122 1.12 -12.75 -0.20
C TYR A 122 -0.23 -13.46 -0.10
N PHE A 123 -0.35 -14.65 -0.68
CA PHE A 123 -1.51 -15.52 -0.45
C PHE A 123 -1.13 -16.78 0.33
N ARG A 124 0.17 -17.07 0.45
CA ARG A 124 0.79 -18.09 1.30
C ARG A 124 2.23 -17.67 1.60
N ALA A 125 2.88 -18.30 2.59
CA ALA A 125 4.31 -18.11 2.83
C ALA A 125 5.12 -18.29 1.54
N ASP A 126 5.92 -17.28 1.19
CA ASP A 126 6.77 -17.19 -0.02
C ASP A 126 6.06 -17.23 -1.39
N ASP A 127 4.73 -17.30 -1.40
CA ASP A 127 3.90 -17.30 -2.60
C ASP A 127 3.12 -15.99 -2.67
N CYS A 128 3.35 -15.22 -3.73
CA CYS A 128 2.77 -13.90 -3.88
C CYS A 128 2.29 -13.60 -5.31
N LEU A 129 1.39 -12.62 -5.37
CA LEU A 129 0.89 -12.02 -6.60
C LEU A 129 1.41 -10.58 -6.67
N THR A 130 1.95 -10.18 -7.81
CA THR A 130 2.26 -8.78 -8.12
C THR A 130 1.29 -8.28 -9.17
N GLY A 131 0.57 -7.22 -8.85
CA GLY A 131 -0.40 -6.58 -9.74
C GLY A 131 0.04 -5.17 -10.17
N VAL A 132 -0.44 -4.69 -11.31
CA VAL A 132 -0.20 -3.32 -11.78
C VAL A 132 -1.50 -2.67 -12.26
N SER A 133 -1.70 -1.44 -11.83
CA SER A 133 -2.73 -0.51 -12.31
C SER A 133 -2.08 0.72 -12.92
N LEU A 134 -2.68 1.23 -14.01
CA LEU A 134 -2.11 2.25 -14.88
C LEU A 134 -3.12 3.38 -15.02
N GLY A 135 -3.04 4.39 -14.17
CA GLY A 135 -3.94 5.55 -14.19
C GLY A 135 -4.58 5.82 -12.83
N ALA A 136 -4.67 7.09 -12.46
CA ALA A 136 -4.94 7.49 -11.07
C ALA A 136 -6.29 6.95 -10.56
N GLY A 137 -7.30 6.94 -11.44
CA GLY A 137 -8.63 6.41 -11.14
C GLY A 137 -8.74 4.88 -11.07
N THR A 138 -7.65 4.14 -11.34
CA THR A 138 -7.65 2.67 -11.36
C THR A 138 -7.06 2.03 -10.11
N VAL A 139 -6.40 2.82 -9.25
CA VAL A 139 -5.62 2.29 -8.11
C VAL A 139 -6.52 1.59 -7.09
N GLU A 140 -7.60 2.23 -6.62
CA GLU A 140 -8.51 1.62 -5.63
C GLU A 140 -9.18 0.35 -6.18
N ALA A 141 -9.69 0.41 -7.41
CA ALA A 141 -10.33 -0.72 -8.06
C ALA A 141 -9.36 -1.89 -8.30
N GLY A 142 -8.12 -1.59 -8.71
CA GLY A 142 -7.08 -2.60 -8.90
C GLY A 142 -6.64 -3.25 -7.59
N ASP A 143 -6.56 -2.47 -6.52
CA ASP A 143 -6.24 -2.96 -5.19
C ASP A 143 -7.34 -3.87 -4.63
N ARG A 144 -8.61 -3.48 -4.78
CA ARG A 144 -9.76 -4.33 -4.43
C ARG A 144 -9.77 -5.63 -5.24
N ALA A 145 -9.52 -5.56 -6.55
CA ALA A 145 -9.43 -6.74 -7.41
C ALA A 145 -8.30 -7.70 -6.97
N MET A 146 -7.14 -7.15 -6.55
CA MET A 146 -6.05 -7.96 -5.98
C MET A 146 -6.44 -8.63 -4.65
N ALA A 147 -7.13 -7.92 -3.77
CA ALA A 147 -7.63 -8.48 -2.50
C ALA A 147 -8.62 -9.63 -2.74
N GLU A 148 -9.57 -9.44 -3.65
CA GLU A 148 -10.54 -10.47 -4.04
C GLU A 148 -9.86 -11.69 -4.68
N LEU A 149 -8.89 -11.46 -5.57
CA LEU A 149 -8.09 -12.50 -6.23
C LEU A 149 -7.31 -13.34 -5.21
N VAL A 150 -6.66 -12.70 -4.25
CA VAL A 150 -5.93 -13.39 -3.16
C VAL A 150 -6.89 -14.19 -2.29
N GLY A 151 -8.08 -13.66 -2.00
CA GLY A 151 -9.14 -14.40 -1.32
C GLY A 151 -9.57 -15.65 -2.11
N ALA A 152 -9.71 -15.54 -3.43
CA ALA A 152 -10.04 -16.66 -4.30
C ALA A 152 -8.93 -17.73 -4.31
N PHE A 153 -7.66 -17.31 -4.45
CA PHE A 153 -6.50 -18.21 -4.36
C PHE A 153 -6.50 -18.98 -3.05
N ARG A 154 -6.72 -18.30 -1.92
CA ARG A 154 -6.71 -18.91 -0.59
C ARG A 154 -7.86 -19.89 -0.40
N ARG A 155 -9.06 -19.58 -0.88
CA ARG A 155 -10.21 -20.50 -0.87
C ARG A 155 -9.92 -21.76 -1.68
N GLU A 156 -9.32 -21.62 -2.86
CA GLU A 156 -8.97 -22.76 -3.72
C GLU A 156 -8.02 -23.75 -3.02
N ILE A 157 -7.09 -23.25 -2.21
CA ILE A 157 -6.15 -24.08 -1.44
C ILE A 157 -6.59 -24.36 0.00
N GLY A 158 -7.83 -24.03 0.37
CA GLY A 158 -8.41 -24.31 1.69
C GLY A 158 -7.83 -23.51 2.85
N LEU A 159 -7.26 -22.32 2.60
CA LEU A 159 -6.73 -21.42 3.63
C LEU A 159 -7.77 -20.37 4.06
N PRO A 160 -7.74 -19.93 5.34
CA PRO A 160 -8.63 -18.87 5.83
C PRO A 160 -8.32 -17.51 5.17
N LEU A 161 -9.27 -16.60 5.06
CA LEU A 161 -9.03 -15.26 4.49
C LEU A 161 -8.14 -14.41 5.41
N MET A 162 -7.41 -13.46 4.83
CA MET A 162 -6.54 -12.52 5.58
C MET A 162 -7.13 -11.10 5.66
N ASN A 163 -8.20 -10.81 4.92
CA ASN A 163 -8.80 -9.48 4.81
C ASN A 163 -7.77 -8.37 4.49
N PRO A 164 -6.95 -8.51 3.41
CA PRO A 164 -5.97 -7.49 3.06
C PRO A 164 -6.67 -6.18 2.70
N GLY A 165 -6.19 -5.07 3.25
CA GLY A 165 -6.80 -3.74 3.10
C GLY A 165 -8.07 -3.50 3.92
N GLY A 166 -8.56 -4.50 4.67
CA GLY A 166 -9.75 -4.34 5.51
C GLY A 166 -11.09 -4.37 4.77
N PHE A 167 -11.10 -4.64 3.45
CA PHE A 167 -12.28 -4.51 2.60
C PHE A 167 -13.46 -5.41 3.01
N GLU A 168 -13.20 -6.63 3.49
CA GLU A 168 -14.26 -7.56 3.92
C GLU A 168 -15.01 -7.03 5.16
N SER A 169 -14.24 -6.43 6.08
CA SER A 169 -14.76 -5.83 7.31
C SER A 169 -15.49 -4.52 7.04
N GLU A 170 -15.10 -3.77 6.02
CA GLU A 170 -15.79 -2.54 5.61
C GLU A 170 -17.22 -2.80 5.13
N THR A 171 -17.41 -3.81 4.29
CA THR A 171 -18.75 -4.19 3.79
C THR A 171 -19.65 -4.82 4.85
N SER A 172 -19.05 -5.31 5.95
CA SER A 172 -19.76 -5.99 7.03
C SER A 172 -20.04 -5.02 8.18
N LEU A 173 -21.15 -4.27 8.14
CA LEU A 173 -21.58 -3.47 9.28
C LEU A 173 -22.99 -3.84 9.75
N PRO A 174 -23.18 -3.80 11.08
CA PRO A 174 -23.82 -2.64 11.65
C PRO A 174 -22.80 -1.79 12.40
N VAL A 175 -22.86 -0.47 12.18
CA VAL A 175 -22.40 0.52 13.15
C VAL A 175 -23.32 0.38 14.36
N ILE A 176 -23.02 -0.57 15.24
CA ILE A 176 -23.55 -0.49 16.60
C ILE A 176 -22.87 0.73 17.17
N GLY A 177 -23.62 1.82 17.33
CA GLY A 177 -23.16 3.02 18.02
C GLY A 177 -22.56 2.59 19.34
N ARG A 178 -21.21 2.57 19.39
CA ARG A 178 -20.49 2.20 20.59
C ARG A 178 -20.80 3.30 21.58
N THR A 179 -21.51 2.95 22.64
CA THR A 179 -21.77 3.84 23.75
C THR A 179 -20.39 4.24 24.31
N PRO A 180 -20.02 5.54 24.32
CA PRO A 180 -18.75 5.96 24.89
C PRO A 180 -18.79 5.71 26.41
N LEU A 181 -18.35 4.53 26.82
CA LEU A 181 -18.34 4.11 28.23
C LEU A 181 -17.07 4.57 28.97
N ALA A 182 -16.08 5.07 28.24
CA ALA A 182 -14.87 5.67 28.79
C ALA A 182 -14.73 7.12 28.29
N THR A 183 -14.34 8.03 29.18
CA THR A 183 -13.83 9.34 28.77
C THR A 183 -12.67 9.12 27.82
N ALA A 184 -12.84 9.51 26.55
CA ALA A 184 -11.78 9.50 25.56
C ALA A 184 -10.53 10.14 26.15
N LYS A 185 -9.40 9.43 26.13
CA LYS A 185 -8.15 10.01 26.61
C LYS A 185 -7.62 10.95 25.55
N GLU A 186 -7.04 12.05 25.99
CA GLU A 186 -6.32 12.94 25.09
C GLU A 186 -5.21 12.17 24.38
N PRO A 187 -5.01 12.39 23.06
CA PRO A 187 -3.90 11.81 22.33
C PRO A 187 -2.57 12.14 23.00
N HIS A 188 -1.70 11.15 23.08
CA HIS A 188 -0.32 11.37 23.48
C HIS A 188 0.40 12.11 22.35
N ARG A 189 0.97 13.27 22.63
CA ARG A 189 1.63 14.15 21.65
C ARG A 189 3.13 14.21 21.90
N VAL A 190 3.92 14.16 20.84
CA VAL A 190 5.38 14.18 20.88
C VAL A 190 5.90 15.18 19.85
N VAL A 191 6.87 15.99 20.30
CA VAL A 191 7.65 16.91 19.49
C VAL A 191 9.12 16.60 19.72
N GLU A 192 9.84 16.31 18.65
CA GLU A 192 11.27 16.08 18.65
C GLU A 192 11.90 16.90 17.53
N GLY A 193 12.98 17.63 17.84
CA GLY A 193 13.68 18.49 16.87
C GLY A 193 13.23 19.95 16.87
N GLU A 194 13.79 20.73 15.95
CA GLU A 194 13.58 22.19 15.87
C GLU A 194 12.63 22.54 14.72
N TRP A 195 11.35 22.73 15.03
CA TRP A 195 10.27 22.90 14.04
C TRP A 195 9.81 24.34 13.80
N GLY A 196 10.32 25.28 14.60
CA GLY A 196 9.92 26.69 14.53
C GLY A 196 8.42 26.88 14.77
N THR A 197 7.79 27.81 14.04
CA THR A 197 6.37 28.18 14.22
C THR A 197 5.37 27.22 13.58
N THR A 198 5.85 26.28 12.76
CA THR A 198 5.01 25.29 12.04
C THR A 198 4.62 24.10 12.91
N GLU A 199 5.31 23.91 14.03
CA GLU A 199 5.10 22.82 15.00
C GLU A 199 3.63 22.67 15.44
N PRO A 200 2.92 23.71 15.90
CA PRO A 200 1.63 23.52 16.56
C PRO A 200 0.54 23.06 15.59
N VAL A 201 0.58 23.53 14.34
CA VAL A 201 -0.44 23.22 13.33
C VAL A 201 -0.31 21.78 12.85
N LEU A 202 0.90 21.34 12.51
CA LEU A 202 1.14 19.97 12.03
C LEU A 202 0.85 18.94 13.13
N LEU A 203 1.23 19.23 14.37
CA LEU A 203 0.95 18.36 15.49
C LEU A 203 -0.55 18.27 15.79
N GLU A 204 -1.30 19.37 15.67
CA GLU A 204 -2.76 19.37 15.86
C GLU A 204 -3.43 18.49 14.81
N HIS A 205 -3.07 18.63 13.53
CA HIS A 205 -3.63 17.77 12.47
C HIS A 205 -3.32 16.28 12.70
N CYS A 206 -2.11 15.94 13.17
CA CYS A 206 -1.80 14.56 13.58
C CYS A 206 -2.68 14.11 14.76
N ALA A 207 -2.88 14.95 15.76
CA ALA A 207 -3.68 14.63 16.95
C ALA A 207 -5.17 14.48 16.64
N GLU A 208 -5.71 15.30 15.74
CA GLU A 208 -7.08 15.19 15.25
C GLU A 208 -7.27 13.92 14.41
N ALA A 209 -6.24 13.49 13.67
CA ALA A 209 -6.34 12.32 12.80
C ALA A 209 -6.47 10.99 13.55
N VAL A 210 -5.93 10.88 14.77
CA VAL A 210 -5.89 9.62 15.50
C VAL A 210 -7.17 9.31 16.29
N SER A 211 -7.58 8.03 16.29
CA SER A 211 -8.77 7.51 16.98
C SER A 211 -8.67 5.99 17.18
N PRO A 212 -9.30 5.40 18.21
CA PRO A 212 -9.27 3.95 18.47
C PRO A 212 -9.91 3.05 17.40
N ASP A 213 -10.64 3.63 16.43
CA ASP A 213 -11.37 2.90 15.38
C ASP A 213 -10.89 3.21 13.95
N ALA A 214 -9.76 3.93 13.81
CA ALA A 214 -9.10 4.18 12.53
C ALA A 214 -7.56 4.23 12.66
N LEU A 215 -6.96 5.42 12.65
CA LEU A 215 -5.52 5.61 12.82
C LEU A 215 -5.17 5.64 14.31
N HIS A 216 -4.32 4.73 14.77
CA HIS A 216 -3.87 4.71 16.17
C HIS A 216 -2.64 5.58 16.42
N TYR A 217 -1.88 5.87 15.36
CA TYR A 217 -0.69 6.72 15.38
C TYR A 217 -0.62 7.52 14.07
N ALA A 218 -0.24 8.79 14.18
CA ALA A 218 0.06 9.66 13.06
C ALA A 218 1.31 10.48 13.37
N GLY A 219 2.23 10.58 12.43
CA GLY A 219 3.46 11.36 12.58
C GLY A 219 3.85 12.08 11.30
N TYR A 220 4.35 13.29 11.43
CA TYR A 220 5.01 14.06 10.39
C TYR A 220 6.51 14.04 10.66
N VAL A 221 7.29 13.51 9.72
CA VAL A 221 8.72 13.25 9.88
C VAL A 221 9.50 14.04 8.83
N ALA A 222 10.50 14.77 9.30
CA ALA A 222 11.46 15.48 8.46
C ALA A 222 12.87 14.97 8.78
N PRO A 223 13.43 14.06 7.95
CA PRO A 223 14.76 13.51 8.19
C PRO A 223 15.81 14.61 8.40
N GLY A 224 16.49 14.59 9.55
CA GLY A 224 17.50 15.59 9.92
C GLY A 224 16.96 16.82 10.66
N THR A 225 15.65 17.10 10.61
CA THR A 225 15.00 18.15 11.40
C THR A 225 14.37 17.59 12.66
N GLY A 226 13.58 16.51 12.55
CA GLY A 226 12.91 15.89 13.68
C GLY A 226 11.61 15.20 13.33
N ARG A 227 10.72 15.09 14.33
CA ARG A 227 9.39 14.47 14.21
C ARG A 227 8.33 15.17 15.06
N LEU A 228 7.12 15.22 14.54
CA LEU A 228 5.89 15.55 15.26
C LEU A 228 4.98 14.34 15.20
N SER A 229 4.43 13.86 16.32
CA SER A 229 3.50 12.73 16.28
C SER A 229 2.46 12.75 17.37
N ALA A 230 1.33 12.08 17.09
CA ALA A 230 0.29 11.82 18.05
C ALA A 230 -0.14 10.35 18.01
N ASP A 231 -0.57 9.80 19.15
CA ASP A 231 -1.12 8.46 19.26
C ASP A 231 -2.24 8.35 20.30
N VAL A 232 -3.09 7.34 20.15
CA VAL A 232 -4.14 6.99 21.11
C VAL A 232 -3.87 5.66 21.82
N PHE A 233 -2.61 5.21 21.92
CA PHE A 233 -2.28 3.90 22.48
C PHE A 233 -2.73 3.72 23.93
N ASN A 234 -2.86 4.81 24.69
CA ASN A 234 -3.34 4.80 26.07
C ASN A 234 -4.85 4.56 26.20
N ASP A 235 -5.59 4.57 25.09
CA ASP A 235 -7.02 4.30 25.05
C ASP A 235 -7.31 2.85 25.51
N PRO A 236 -8.27 2.63 26.43
CA PRO A 236 -8.63 1.30 26.89
C PRO A 236 -9.05 0.34 25.77
N GLU A 237 -9.69 0.81 24.70
CA GLU A 237 -10.14 -0.03 23.57
C GLU A 237 -8.97 -0.73 22.87
N LEU A 238 -7.77 -0.14 22.93
CA LEU A 238 -6.57 -0.71 22.32
C LEU A 238 -5.82 -1.69 23.23
N SER A 239 -6.27 -1.90 24.46
CA SER A 239 -5.54 -2.72 25.45
C SER A 239 -5.23 -4.14 24.96
N ARG A 240 -6.08 -4.72 24.11
CA ARG A 240 -5.85 -6.05 23.51
C ARG A 240 -4.58 -6.14 22.67
N PHE A 241 -4.11 -5.04 22.09
CA PHE A 241 -2.88 -4.97 21.29
C PHE A 241 -1.61 -4.77 22.13
N PHE A 242 -1.75 -4.62 23.44
CA PHE A 242 -0.65 -4.37 24.40
C PHE A 242 -0.60 -5.42 25.52
N GLY A 243 -1.26 -6.58 25.33
CA GLY A 243 -1.18 -7.71 26.27
C GLY A 243 0.07 -8.58 26.11
N GLY A 244 0.88 -8.33 25.08
CA GLY A 244 2.10 -9.07 24.75
C GLY A 244 3.37 -8.51 25.40
N SER A 245 4.51 -8.75 24.75
CA SER A 245 5.84 -8.34 25.24
C SER A 245 6.14 -6.86 25.00
N LEU A 246 5.49 -6.22 24.02
CA LEU A 246 5.76 -4.82 23.66
C LEU A 246 4.83 -3.87 24.41
N THR A 247 5.40 -3.06 25.30
CA THR A 247 4.68 -1.99 26.00
C THR A 247 4.32 -0.84 25.06
N ARG A 248 3.44 0.07 25.52
CA ARG A 248 3.04 1.27 24.74
C ARG A 248 4.24 2.17 24.44
N ASP A 249 5.11 2.40 25.41
CA ASP A 249 6.29 3.26 25.26
C ASP A 249 7.37 2.62 24.39
N GLU A 250 7.58 1.31 24.51
CA GLU A 250 8.44 0.59 23.57
C GLU A 250 7.88 0.66 22.15
N ARG A 251 6.57 0.50 21.96
CA ARG A 251 5.95 0.61 20.62
C ARG A 251 6.12 2.01 20.02
N ARG A 252 5.96 3.08 20.81
CA ARG A 252 6.28 4.47 20.40
C ARG A 252 7.73 4.59 19.94
N THR A 253 8.67 4.06 20.74
CA THR A 253 10.10 4.06 20.43
C THR A 253 10.39 3.32 19.13
N ARG A 254 9.75 2.16 18.90
CA ARG A 254 9.90 1.39 17.67
C ARG A 254 9.35 2.12 16.44
N TYR A 255 8.25 2.86 16.56
CA TYR A 255 7.76 3.70 15.46
C TYR A 255 8.70 4.88 15.16
N THR A 256 9.40 5.42 16.16
CA THR A 256 10.51 6.37 15.94
C THR A 256 11.60 5.76 15.08
N GLU A 257 12.17 4.64 15.54
CA GLU A 257 13.26 3.95 14.86
C GLU A 257 12.84 3.48 13.46
N LEU A 258 11.58 3.12 13.30
CA LEU A 258 11.01 2.73 12.02
C LEU A 258 10.97 3.93 11.06
N GLY A 259 10.50 5.10 11.50
CA GLY A 259 10.52 6.33 10.71
C GLY A 259 11.91 6.63 10.14
N ASP A 260 12.95 6.55 10.99
CA ASP A 260 14.35 6.79 10.62
C ASP A 260 14.93 5.78 9.62
N ARG A 261 14.34 4.58 9.52
CA ARG A 261 14.79 3.54 8.58
C ARG A 261 13.96 3.53 7.31
N LEU A 262 12.68 3.86 7.43
CA LEU A 262 11.69 3.68 6.38
C LEU A 262 11.99 4.55 5.17
N HIS A 263 12.43 5.81 5.36
CA HIS A 263 12.74 6.69 4.23
C HIS A 263 13.85 6.14 3.33
N TYR A 264 14.87 5.49 3.89
CA TYR A 264 15.93 4.83 3.10
C TYR A 264 15.37 3.65 2.27
N VAL A 265 14.47 2.86 2.86
CA VAL A 265 13.86 1.72 2.16
C VAL A 265 12.91 2.21 1.06
N VAL A 266 12.11 3.25 1.33
CA VAL A 266 11.23 3.89 0.35
C VAL A 266 12.05 4.51 -0.78
N ALA A 267 13.17 5.18 -0.50
CA ALA A 267 14.05 5.71 -1.54
C ALA A 267 14.55 4.61 -2.50
N ARG A 268 14.92 3.44 -1.96
CA ARG A 268 15.30 2.27 -2.77
C ARG A 268 14.13 1.67 -3.55
N LEU A 269 12.93 1.63 -2.97
CA LEU A 269 11.72 1.22 -3.67
C LEU A 269 11.42 2.17 -4.83
N ASN A 270 11.47 3.48 -4.61
CA ASN A 270 11.28 4.50 -5.63
C ASN A 270 12.27 4.34 -6.79
N GLN A 271 13.56 4.12 -6.51
CA GLN A 271 14.56 3.83 -7.55
C GLN A 271 14.21 2.57 -8.36
N SER A 272 13.71 1.53 -7.70
CA SER A 272 13.31 0.27 -8.33
C SER A 272 12.09 0.45 -9.25
N LEU A 273 11.11 1.23 -8.79
CA LEU A 273 9.83 1.43 -9.47
C LEU A 273 9.92 2.37 -10.67
N ARG A 274 10.81 3.38 -10.62
CA ARG A 274 11.04 4.33 -11.72
C ARG A 274 11.47 3.69 -13.04
N ALA A 275 12.03 2.49 -13.00
CA ALA A 275 12.39 1.74 -14.20
C ALA A 275 11.17 1.16 -14.94
N VAL A 276 9.98 1.20 -14.31
CA VAL A 276 8.80 0.43 -14.73
C VAL A 276 7.55 1.29 -14.84
N LEU A 277 7.36 2.24 -13.92
CA LEU A 277 6.26 3.21 -13.97
C LEU A 277 6.82 4.64 -13.99
N PRO A 278 6.23 5.55 -14.80
CA PRO A 278 6.59 6.96 -14.77
C PRO A 278 6.17 7.61 -13.44
N GLY A 279 6.93 8.60 -13.00
CA GLY A 279 6.63 9.37 -11.79
C GLY A 279 7.48 9.00 -10.58
N ARG A 280 7.02 9.43 -9.40
CA ARG A 280 7.68 9.21 -8.12
C ARG A 280 6.76 8.40 -7.21
N LEU A 281 7.35 7.56 -6.38
CA LEU A 281 6.65 6.88 -5.30
C LEU A 281 6.12 7.92 -4.31
N SER A 282 4.80 8.11 -4.29
CA SER A 282 4.11 9.13 -3.48
C SER A 282 3.48 8.53 -2.23
N ARG A 283 3.01 7.29 -2.31
CA ARG A 283 2.35 6.58 -1.21
C ARG A 283 2.79 5.12 -1.15
N VAL A 284 3.00 4.63 0.06
CA VAL A 284 3.25 3.23 0.37
C VAL A 284 2.28 2.80 1.47
N VAL A 285 1.56 1.71 1.24
CA VAL A 285 0.77 1.02 2.26
C VAL A 285 1.38 -0.34 2.51
N LEU A 286 1.67 -0.68 3.76
CA LEU A 286 2.24 -1.96 4.19
C LEU A 286 1.28 -2.59 5.18
N ASP A 287 0.58 -3.61 4.72
CA ASP A 287 -0.40 -4.36 5.48
C ASP A 287 0.28 -5.58 6.10
N VAL A 288 0.14 -5.72 7.41
CA VAL A 288 0.69 -6.83 8.21
C VAL A 288 -0.46 -7.60 8.84
N GLU A 289 -0.22 -8.79 9.38
CA GLU A 289 -1.31 -9.64 9.90
C GLU A 289 -2.17 -8.96 10.98
N GLU A 290 -1.60 -8.03 11.76
CA GLU A 290 -2.34 -7.33 12.82
C GLU A 290 -2.94 -5.99 12.39
N GLY A 291 -2.44 -5.34 11.34
CA GLY A 291 -2.82 -3.96 10.99
C GLY A 291 -2.04 -3.41 9.80
N ALA A 292 -1.85 -2.09 9.71
CA ALA A 292 -1.17 -1.50 8.56
C ALA A 292 -0.37 -0.25 8.89
N LEU A 293 0.65 0.00 8.08
CA LEU A 293 1.45 1.20 8.06
C LEU A 293 1.26 1.96 6.75
N PHE A 294 1.11 3.26 6.85
CA PHE A 294 0.95 4.19 5.74
C PHE A 294 2.13 5.14 5.71
N TYR A 295 2.76 5.28 4.55
CA TYR A 295 3.80 6.28 4.30
C TYR A 295 3.33 7.15 3.13
N VAL A 296 3.37 8.47 3.31
CA VAL A 296 3.04 9.43 2.25
C VAL A 296 4.14 10.46 2.14
N HIS A 297 4.79 10.51 0.98
CA HIS A 297 5.84 11.47 0.68
C HIS A 297 5.30 12.90 0.67
N ARG A 298 6.07 13.83 1.22
CA ARG A 298 5.82 15.28 1.24
C ARG A 298 7.05 16.02 0.66
N PRO A 299 6.91 17.30 0.24
CA PRO A 299 8.05 18.08 -0.24
C PRO A 299 9.21 18.14 0.77
N ALA A 300 10.40 18.52 0.29
CA ALA A 300 11.63 18.59 1.10
C ALA A 300 12.03 17.24 1.76
N ASP A 301 11.72 16.12 1.13
CA ASP A 301 11.95 14.76 1.65
C ASP A 301 11.29 14.47 3.01
N HIS A 302 10.27 15.26 3.37
CA HIS A 302 9.42 14.99 4.51
C HIS A 302 8.44 13.86 4.19
N PHE A 303 7.81 13.30 5.20
CA PHE A 303 6.73 12.33 5.00
C PHE A 303 5.77 12.26 6.17
N LEU A 304 4.57 11.78 5.86
CA LEU A 304 3.59 11.36 6.84
C LEU A 304 3.69 9.85 7.08
N LEU A 305 3.61 9.46 8.34
CA LEU A 305 3.57 8.09 8.83
C LEU A 305 2.27 7.87 9.58
N GLY A 306 1.41 6.99 9.08
CA GLY A 306 0.19 6.55 9.76
C GLY A 306 0.31 5.08 10.17
N VAL A 307 -0.31 4.70 11.28
CA VAL A 307 -0.40 3.28 11.68
C VAL A 307 -1.78 2.96 12.23
N THR A 308 -2.30 1.80 11.84
CA THR A 308 -3.37 1.11 12.55
C THR A 308 -2.89 -0.25 13.04
N LEU A 309 -3.41 -0.66 14.20
CA LEU A 309 -3.07 -1.90 14.90
C LEU A 309 -4.17 -2.95 14.74
N ASP A 310 -5.21 -2.65 13.96
CA ASP A 310 -6.35 -3.52 13.76
C ASP A 310 -6.60 -3.71 12.26
N GLN A 311 -6.35 -4.93 11.79
CA GLN A 311 -6.55 -5.31 10.39
C GLN A 311 -7.97 -5.03 9.89
N SER A 312 -8.97 -5.12 10.76
CA SER A 312 -10.36 -4.81 10.40
C SER A 312 -10.62 -3.32 10.16
N GLN A 313 -9.74 -2.45 10.64
CA GLN A 313 -9.86 -0.98 10.51
C GLN A 313 -8.99 -0.39 9.41
N VAL A 314 -8.22 -1.19 8.66
CA VAL A 314 -7.28 -0.71 7.64
C VAL A 314 -7.95 0.21 6.61
N ALA A 315 -9.14 -0.13 6.11
CA ALA A 315 -9.88 0.72 5.17
C ALA A 315 -10.27 2.09 5.76
N ARG A 316 -10.65 2.13 7.05
CA ARG A 316 -10.97 3.38 7.76
C ARG A 316 -9.72 4.20 8.03
N ALA A 317 -8.63 3.54 8.44
CA ALA A 317 -7.34 4.17 8.66
C ALA A 317 -6.79 4.77 7.36
N ASP A 318 -6.94 4.10 6.21
CA ASP A 318 -6.52 4.59 4.91
C ASP A 318 -7.27 5.88 4.51
N ARG A 319 -8.59 5.92 4.71
CA ARG A 319 -9.39 7.14 4.53
C ARG A 319 -8.95 8.26 5.45
N ARG A 320 -8.75 7.97 6.73
CA ARG A 320 -8.31 8.98 7.70
C ARG A 320 -6.92 9.52 7.38
N MET A 321 -6.05 8.68 6.82
CA MET A 321 -4.76 9.09 6.30
C MET A 321 -4.90 10.01 5.07
N ASN A 322 -5.86 9.75 4.18
CA ASN A 322 -6.13 10.63 3.03
C ASN A 322 -6.65 12.00 3.50
N ASP A 323 -7.56 12.03 4.47
CA ASP A 323 -8.02 13.28 5.08
C ASP A 323 -6.84 14.08 5.66
N LEU A 324 -5.96 13.41 6.41
CA LEU A 324 -4.75 14.02 6.98
C LEU A 324 -3.83 14.60 5.90
N VAL A 325 -3.62 13.86 4.81
CA VAL A 325 -2.82 14.33 3.66
C VAL A 325 -3.45 15.59 3.06
N HIS A 326 -4.76 15.63 2.87
CA HIS A 326 -5.45 16.80 2.32
C HIS A 326 -5.37 18.02 3.25
N LEU A 327 -5.48 17.82 4.57
CA LEU A 327 -5.34 18.90 5.55
C LEU A 327 -3.93 19.52 5.56
N MET A 328 -2.92 18.71 5.26
CA MET A 328 -1.52 19.13 5.29
C MET A 328 -0.98 19.63 3.95
N THR A 329 -1.77 19.56 2.89
CA THR A 329 -1.43 20.17 1.60
C THR A 329 -1.55 21.68 1.72
N THR A 330 -0.41 22.37 1.67
CA THR A 330 -0.39 23.83 1.61
C THR A 330 -0.77 24.31 0.21
N PRO A 331 -1.38 25.50 0.05
CA PRO A 331 -1.76 26.03 -1.27
C PRO A 331 -0.60 26.17 -2.28
N ASP A 332 0.64 26.22 -1.81
CA ASP A 332 1.83 26.29 -2.68
C ASP A 332 2.16 24.94 -3.34
N GLU A 333 1.72 23.80 -2.77
CA GLU A 333 1.93 22.48 -3.36
C GLU A 333 1.05 22.20 -4.59
N GLU A 334 -0.06 22.93 -4.76
CA GLU A 334 -0.89 22.85 -5.97
C GLU A 334 -0.22 23.52 -7.18
N ARG A 335 0.71 24.45 -6.97
CA ARG A 335 1.39 25.18 -8.07
C ARG A 335 2.56 24.41 -8.68
N ASP A 336 3.22 23.55 -7.89
CA ASP A 336 4.31 22.68 -8.37
C ASP A 336 3.79 21.36 -9.01
N ALA A 337 2.48 21.12 -8.96
CA ALA A 337 1.81 19.97 -9.61
C ALA A 337 1.37 20.26 -11.05
N GLU A 338 1.47 21.51 -11.54
CA GLU A 338 1.34 21.79 -12.97
C GLU A 338 2.60 21.29 -13.70
N PRO A 339 2.46 20.43 -14.74
CA PRO A 339 3.60 20.05 -15.55
C PRO A 339 4.11 21.32 -16.23
N ASP A 340 5.39 21.60 -16.06
CA ASP A 340 6.12 22.73 -16.63
C ASP A 340 5.86 22.78 -18.15
N GLY A 341 4.81 23.51 -18.48
CA GLY A 341 4.28 23.66 -19.81
C GLY A 341 5.09 24.73 -20.49
N ASN A 342 5.90 24.29 -21.44
CA ASN A 342 6.42 25.08 -22.56
C ASN A 342 7.67 25.92 -22.27
N ARG A 343 8.84 25.35 -22.59
CA ARG A 343 9.92 26.06 -23.29
C ARG A 343 10.82 25.14 -24.10
#